data_AF-A0A3C0W4E8-F1
#
_entry.id   AF-A0A3C0W4E8-F1
#
_cell.length_a   1.000
_cell.length_b   1.000
_cell.length_c   1.000
_cell.angle_alpha   90.00
_cell.angle_beta   90.00
_cell.angle_gamma   90.00
#
_symmetry.space_group_name_H-M   'P 1'
#
loop_
_entity.id
_entity.type
_entity.pdbx_description
1 polymer ?
#
loop_
_entity_poly.entity_id
_entity_poly.type
_entity_poly.pdbx_seq_one_letter_code
_entity_poly.pdbx_strand_id
1 'polypeptide(L)'
;MTIADRREFLAAAAASFGAALVLAGPVRAGSRAVRPAPERFPQGVASGDPQPDSIILWTRRPPRADHDLGPVTVEAAEDEGFRRVVARAAATPVEAADWTCRALVAGLKPGRTYWYRFIDADGGSSRTGRTFTAPAETDAAPARFAFVSCQNVNLGYATPYRRMIAEDAARPEAERLRFVLHLGDFIYEMIWSPKDQPTLQGRTVREIGPLPTGARVGAIQVPTTVADYRHVYQAYLADPDIQDARALWPFICVW
;
A
#
# COMPACT_ATOMS: atom_id res chain seq x y z
N MET A 1 39.21 -3.51 -9.15
CA MET A 1 37.74 -3.65 -9.22
C MET A 1 37.29 -4.15 -7.86
N THR A 2 36.89 -3.25 -6.96
CA THR A 2 36.46 -3.60 -5.61
C THR A 2 35.11 -4.31 -5.73
N ILE A 3 35.06 -5.57 -5.31
CA ILE A 3 33.82 -6.34 -5.21
C ILE A 3 33.01 -5.67 -4.09
N ALA A 4 31.86 -5.08 -4.42
CA ALA A 4 30.98 -4.50 -3.42
C ALA A 4 30.56 -5.60 -2.42
N ASP A 5 30.62 -5.29 -1.12
CA ASP A 5 30.13 -6.22 -0.10
C ASP A 5 28.63 -6.48 -0.30
N ARG A 6 28.16 -7.68 0.01
CA ARG A 6 26.75 -8.07 -0.13
C ARG A 6 25.82 -7.08 0.56
N ARG A 7 26.22 -6.54 1.72
CA ARG A 7 25.41 -5.54 2.44
C ARG A 7 25.31 -4.23 1.69
N GLU A 8 26.41 -3.75 1.13
CA GLU A 8 26.43 -2.53 0.33
C GLU A 8 25.59 -2.69 -0.93
N PHE A 9 25.70 -3.85 -1.60
CA PHE A 9 24.85 -4.18 -2.75
C PHE A 9 23.36 -4.21 -2.38
N LEU A 10 22.99 -4.88 -1.28
CA LEU A 10 21.60 -4.96 -0.83
C LEU A 10 21.05 -3.59 -0.39
N ALA A 11 21.87 -2.78 0.28
CA ALA A 11 21.49 -1.42 0.67
C ALA A 11 21.30 -0.52 -0.56
N ALA A 12 22.20 -0.60 -1.55
CA ALA A 12 22.07 0.14 -2.80
C ALA A 12 20.84 -0.31 -3.60
N ALA A 13 20.58 -1.62 -3.68
CA ALA A 13 19.39 -2.16 -4.31
C ALA A 13 18.11 -1.68 -3.60
N ALA A 14 18.04 -1.75 -2.27
CA ALA A 14 16.92 -1.26 -1.48
C ALA A 14 16.68 0.24 -1.71
N ALA A 15 17.74 1.05 -1.69
CA ALA A 15 17.66 2.50 -1.93
C ALA A 15 17.11 2.82 -3.33
N SER A 16 17.48 2.03 -4.35
CA SER A 16 17.00 2.22 -5.73
C SER A 16 15.48 2.00 -5.90
N PHE A 17 14.85 1.31 -4.94
CA PHE A 17 13.39 1.11 -4.86
C PHE A 17 12.72 1.93 -3.75
N GLY A 18 13.43 2.91 -3.17
CA GLY A 18 12.90 3.78 -2.12
C GLY A 18 12.60 3.03 -0.81
N ALA A 19 13.32 1.95 -0.51
CA ALA A 19 13.11 1.14 0.67
C ALA A 19 14.02 1.59 1.84
N ALA A 20 13.42 1.71 3.02
CA ALA A 20 14.12 1.93 4.29
C ALA A 20 13.99 0.71 5.21
N LEU A 21 15.01 0.46 6.03
CA LEU A 21 14.96 -0.49 7.13
C LEU A 21 14.94 0.28 8.45
N VAL A 22 14.02 -0.08 9.34
CA VAL A 22 13.94 0.53 10.68
C VAL A 22 13.69 -0.54 11.74
N LEU A 23 14.48 -0.50 12.81
CA LEU A 23 14.31 -1.36 13.95
C LEU A 23 13.42 -0.67 14.99
N ALA A 24 12.47 -1.40 15.56
CA ALA A 24 11.58 -0.89 16.57
C ALA A 24 12.31 -0.64 17.90
N GLY A 25 11.95 0.44 18.58
CA GLY A 25 12.53 0.90 19.83
C GLY A 25 11.89 2.21 20.30
N PRO A 26 12.31 2.75 21.46
CA PRO A 26 11.81 4.04 21.93
C PRO A 26 12.20 5.16 20.96
N VAL A 27 11.22 5.86 20.40
CA VAL A 27 11.42 6.97 19.49
C VAL A 27 11.12 8.30 20.19
N ARG A 28 11.97 9.32 19.99
CA ARG A 28 11.70 10.69 20.44
C ARG A 28 10.62 11.33 19.55
N ALA A 29 9.63 11.95 20.17
CA ALA A 29 8.60 12.70 19.46
C ALA A 29 9.23 13.76 18.54
N GLY A 30 8.73 13.84 17.30
CA GLY A 30 9.07 14.94 16.40
C GLY A 30 8.45 16.25 16.89
N SER A 31 9.13 17.37 16.66
CA SER A 31 8.65 18.71 17.03
C SER A 31 7.70 19.32 15.98
N ARG A 32 7.53 18.68 14.82
CA ARG A 32 6.73 19.22 13.71
C ARG A 32 5.26 18.84 13.87
N ALA A 33 4.37 19.83 13.71
CA ALA A 33 2.94 19.59 13.66
C ALA A 33 2.57 18.72 12.45
N VAL A 34 1.87 17.61 12.72
CA VAL A 34 1.39 16.69 11.69
C VAL A 34 -0.08 17.00 11.40
N ARG A 35 -0.44 17.08 10.12
CA ARG A 35 -1.81 17.40 9.68
C ARG A 35 -2.26 16.41 8.61
N PRO A 36 -3.51 15.90 8.64
CA PRO A 36 -4.03 15.04 7.58
C PRO A 36 -3.96 15.72 6.21
N ALA A 37 -3.34 15.05 5.24
CA ALA A 37 -3.22 15.46 3.84
C ALA A 37 -3.26 14.24 2.90
N PRO A 38 -4.30 13.37 2.97
CA PRO A 38 -4.35 12.12 2.22
C PRO A 38 -4.30 12.31 0.70
N GLU A 39 -4.72 13.46 0.18
CA GLU A 39 -4.61 13.83 -1.24
C GLU A 39 -3.17 13.94 -1.74
N ARG A 40 -2.20 14.09 -0.83
CA ARG A 40 -0.76 14.04 -1.16
C ARG A 40 -0.28 12.61 -1.42
N PHE A 41 -1.02 11.60 -0.96
CA PHE A 41 -0.74 10.17 -1.08
C PHE A 41 -1.86 9.50 -1.90
N PRO A 42 -1.94 9.76 -3.22
CA PRO A 42 -3.15 9.50 -4.02
C PRO A 42 -3.52 8.02 -4.17
N GLN A 43 -2.61 7.09 -3.89
CA GLN A 43 -2.86 5.64 -3.88
C GLN A 43 -2.95 5.06 -2.45
N GLY A 44 -3.12 5.94 -1.45
CA GLY A 44 -3.26 5.57 -0.06
C GLY A 44 -1.98 4.98 0.54
N VAL A 45 -2.16 4.12 1.54
CA VAL A 45 -1.09 3.41 2.23
C VAL A 45 -1.41 1.93 2.25
N ALA A 46 -0.39 1.09 2.43
CA ALA A 46 -0.57 -0.33 2.61
C ALA A 46 0.47 -0.90 3.57
N SER A 47 0.11 -2.02 4.18
CA SER A 47 1.06 -2.93 4.80
C SER A 47 0.96 -4.30 4.16
N GLY A 48 2.03 -5.10 4.27
CA GLY A 48 2.05 -6.43 3.69
C GLY A 48 3.15 -7.32 4.24
N ASP A 49 3.07 -8.60 3.88
CA ASP A 49 3.99 -9.68 4.26
C ASP A 49 4.31 -9.68 5.76
N PRO A 50 3.29 -9.84 6.64
CA PRO A 50 3.49 -9.81 8.08
C PRO A 50 4.33 -11.02 8.52
N GLN A 51 5.39 -10.71 9.26
CA GLN A 51 6.22 -11.68 9.99
C GLN A 51 5.96 -11.54 11.50
N PRO A 52 6.44 -12.49 12.32
CA PRO A 52 6.30 -12.38 13.77
C PRO A 52 6.91 -11.11 14.34
N ASP A 53 8.00 -10.61 13.75
CA ASP A 53 8.75 -9.46 14.25
C ASP A 53 8.84 -8.30 13.25
N SER A 54 8.18 -8.39 12.09
CA SER A 54 8.30 -7.36 11.08
C SER A 54 7.11 -7.20 10.16
N ILE A 55 7.03 -6.04 9.51
CA ILE A 55 6.01 -5.70 8.52
C ILE A 55 6.59 -4.77 7.45
N ILE A 56 6.16 -4.93 6.20
CA ILE A 56 6.44 -3.97 5.13
C ILE A 56 5.34 -2.91 5.12
N LEU A 57 5.72 -1.64 5.08
CA LEU A 57 4.83 -0.50 4.89
C LEU A 57 5.11 0.13 3.53
N TRP A 58 4.07 0.61 2.85
CA TRP A 58 4.15 1.17 1.51
C TRP A 58 3.23 2.38 1.33
N THR A 59 3.69 3.35 0.54
CA THR A 59 2.84 4.39 -0.06
C THR A 59 3.44 4.90 -1.37
N ARG A 60 2.69 5.74 -2.08
CA ARG A 60 3.15 6.50 -3.25
C ARG A 60 3.00 7.99 -2.98
N ARG A 61 4.08 8.75 -3.15
CA ARG A 61 4.12 10.20 -2.95
C ARG A 61 4.75 10.89 -4.17
N PRO A 62 3.97 11.19 -5.23
CA PRO A 62 4.47 11.85 -6.43
C PRO A 62 4.77 13.34 -6.19
N PRO A 63 5.61 13.96 -7.02
CA PRO A 63 5.91 15.39 -6.92
C PRO A 63 4.64 16.21 -7.16
N ARG A 64 4.59 17.42 -6.61
CA ARG A 64 3.56 18.43 -6.92
C ARG A 64 4.24 19.55 -7.70
N ALA A 65 3.50 20.23 -8.57
CA ALA A 65 4.01 21.19 -9.55
C ALA A 65 4.96 22.26 -8.94
N ASP A 66 4.82 22.55 -7.65
CA ASP A 66 5.50 23.69 -6.99
C ASP A 66 6.39 23.27 -5.80
N HIS A 67 6.65 21.96 -5.61
CA HIS A 67 7.33 21.48 -4.41
C HIS A 67 8.33 20.35 -4.69
N ASP A 68 9.57 20.56 -4.22
CA ASP A 68 10.59 19.52 -4.16
C ASP A 68 10.15 18.36 -3.27
N LEU A 69 10.36 17.15 -3.78
CA LEU A 69 10.13 15.92 -3.01
C LEU A 69 11.28 15.73 -2.00
N GLY A 70 10.99 15.98 -0.72
CA GLY A 70 11.82 15.52 0.39
C GLY A 70 11.52 14.07 0.78
N PRO A 71 12.37 13.45 1.63
CA PRO A 71 12.08 12.16 2.23
C PRO A 71 10.76 12.18 2.98
N VAL A 72 10.02 11.09 2.91
CA VAL A 72 8.80 10.88 3.68
C VAL A 72 9.17 10.21 4.99
N THR A 73 8.73 10.77 6.11
CA THR A 73 8.86 10.12 7.42
C THR A 73 7.81 9.03 7.55
N VAL A 74 8.23 7.80 7.81
CA VAL A 74 7.37 6.67 8.14
C VAL A 74 7.36 6.52 9.66
N GLU A 75 6.18 6.40 10.26
CA GLU A 75 6.02 6.10 11.69
C GLU A 75 5.18 4.83 11.87
N ALA A 76 5.57 4.00 12.84
CA ALA A 76 4.75 2.92 13.37
C ALA A 76 4.57 3.08 14.88
N ALA A 77 3.37 2.83 15.40
CA ALA A 77 2.98 3.10 16.78
C ALA A 77 2.09 1.99 17.37
N GLU A 78 2.10 1.87 18.70
CA GLU A 78 1.23 0.95 19.46
C GLU A 78 -0.19 1.50 19.69
N ASP A 79 -0.48 2.71 19.22
CA ASP A 79 -1.80 3.33 19.30
C ASP A 79 -2.09 4.23 18.09
N GLU A 80 -3.36 4.32 17.74
CA GLU A 80 -3.86 5.12 16.60
C GLU A 80 -3.52 6.61 16.71
N GLY A 81 -3.39 7.12 17.94
CA GLY A 81 -3.06 8.52 18.21
C GLY A 81 -1.57 8.84 18.07
N PHE A 82 -0.72 7.86 17.74
CA PHE A 82 0.73 8.00 17.65
C PHE A 82 1.36 8.55 18.95
N ARG A 83 0.80 8.24 20.12
CA ARG A 83 1.39 8.63 21.42
C ARG A 83 2.59 7.75 21.77
N ARG A 84 2.60 6.48 21.32
CA ARG A 84 3.67 5.51 21.51
C ARG A 84 4.24 5.06 20.17
N VAL A 85 5.04 5.93 19.56
CA VAL A 85 5.79 5.61 18.34
C VAL A 85 6.91 4.63 18.69
N VAL A 86 6.92 3.48 18.00
CA VAL A 86 7.91 2.41 18.18
C VAL A 86 8.88 2.31 17.01
N ALA A 87 8.59 2.91 15.86
CA ALA A 87 9.56 2.99 14.76
C ALA A 87 9.36 4.31 14.01
N ARG A 88 10.47 4.91 13.60
CA ARG A 88 10.47 6.13 12.79
C ARG A 88 11.67 6.14 11.85
N ALA A 89 11.44 6.31 10.56
CA ALA A 89 12.49 6.36 9.55
C ALA A 89 12.14 7.30 8.40
N ALA A 90 13.15 7.78 7.70
CA ALA A 90 12.98 8.47 6.43
C ALA A 90 13.00 7.43 5.30
N ALA A 91 12.01 7.48 4.41
CA ALA A 91 11.95 6.73 3.18
C ALA A 91 11.81 7.69 2.00
N THR A 92 12.67 7.58 1.00
CA THR A 92 12.69 8.49 -0.14
C THR A 92 11.80 7.96 -1.26
N PRO A 93 10.77 8.70 -1.71
CA PRO A 93 10.07 8.38 -2.95
C PRO A 93 11.03 8.48 -4.14
N VAL A 94 11.12 7.44 -4.96
CA VAL A 94 12.04 7.42 -6.11
C VAL A 94 11.29 7.36 -7.44
N GLU A 95 11.65 8.22 -8.39
CA GLU A 95 11.03 8.28 -9.72
C GLU A 95 11.06 6.94 -10.45
N ALA A 96 12.20 6.26 -10.39
CA ALA A 96 12.42 4.95 -11.00
C ALA A 96 11.44 3.88 -10.49
N ALA A 97 10.85 4.06 -9.30
CA ALA A 97 9.82 3.20 -8.74
C ALA A 97 8.45 3.90 -8.66
N ASP A 98 8.16 4.83 -9.58
CA ASP A 98 6.91 5.59 -9.65
C ASP A 98 6.60 6.35 -8.36
N TRP A 99 7.63 6.94 -7.76
CA TRP A 99 7.54 7.71 -6.52
C TRP A 99 6.93 6.91 -5.36
N THR A 100 7.10 5.60 -5.38
CA THR A 100 6.77 4.74 -4.25
C THR A 100 7.89 4.77 -3.21
N CYS A 101 7.51 4.57 -1.96
CA CYS A 101 8.44 4.35 -0.87
C CYS A 101 8.00 3.16 -0.03
N ARG A 102 8.97 2.43 0.51
CA ARG A 102 8.77 1.23 1.32
C ARG A 102 9.53 1.36 2.63
N ALA A 103 9.00 0.79 3.70
CA ALA A 103 9.74 0.62 4.95
C ALA A 103 9.53 -0.79 5.48
N LEU A 104 10.62 -1.53 5.67
CA LEU A 104 10.63 -2.74 6.49
C LEU A 104 10.80 -2.32 7.94
N VAL A 105 9.75 -2.49 8.74
CA VAL A 105 9.79 -2.23 10.19
C VAL A 105 10.04 -3.57 10.88
N ALA A 106 11.20 -3.72 11.51
CA ALA A 106 11.63 -4.94 12.20
C ALA A 106 11.66 -4.78 13.73
N GLY A 107 11.82 -5.87 14.47
CA GLY A 107 11.87 -5.86 15.94
C GLY A 107 10.53 -5.60 16.62
N LEU A 108 9.42 -5.75 15.89
CA LEU A 108 8.06 -5.67 16.44
C LEU A 108 7.76 -6.90 17.29
N LYS A 109 6.70 -6.80 18.11
CA LYS A 109 6.22 -7.95 18.89
C LYS A 109 5.24 -8.78 18.04
N PRO A 110 5.24 -10.12 18.17
CA PRO A 110 4.34 -10.99 17.43
C PRO A 110 2.89 -10.87 17.86
N GLY A 111 1.97 -11.14 16.91
CA GLY A 111 0.53 -11.20 17.14
C GLY A 111 -0.05 -9.87 17.62
N ARG A 112 0.47 -8.73 17.13
CA ARG A 112 0.09 -7.39 17.63
C ARG A 112 -0.39 -6.46 16.53
N THR A 113 -1.39 -5.67 16.87
CA THR A 113 -1.82 -4.52 16.08
C THR A 113 -0.84 -3.36 16.23
N TYR A 114 -0.49 -2.74 15.10
CA TYR A 114 0.24 -1.48 15.05
C TYR A 114 -0.47 -0.50 14.11
N TRP A 115 -0.31 0.78 14.36
CA TRP A 115 -0.77 1.85 13.48
C TRP A 115 0.42 2.48 12.79
N TYR A 116 0.25 2.92 11.56
CA TYR A 116 1.32 3.51 10.78
C TYR A 116 0.84 4.67 9.92
N ARG A 117 1.75 5.59 9.61
CA ARG A 117 1.49 6.71 8.70
C ARG A 117 2.77 7.16 8.01
N PHE A 118 2.58 7.86 6.91
CA PHE A 118 3.62 8.54 6.15
C PHE A 118 3.42 10.04 6.28
N ILE A 119 4.48 10.80 6.48
CA ILE A 119 4.44 12.25 6.68
C ILE A 119 5.45 12.88 5.72
N ASP A 120 5.00 13.76 4.85
CA ASP A 120 5.90 14.46 3.94
C ASP A 120 6.73 15.53 4.65
N ALA A 121 7.67 16.13 3.91
CA ALA A 121 8.56 17.15 4.43
C ALA A 121 7.83 18.38 4.99
N ASP A 122 6.57 18.63 4.59
CA ASP A 122 5.77 19.76 5.07
C ASP A 122 5.00 19.45 6.36
N GLY A 123 4.92 18.19 6.77
CA GLY A 123 4.09 17.72 7.88
C GLY A 123 2.70 17.23 7.44
N GLY A 124 2.45 17.10 6.14
CA GLY A 124 1.24 16.51 5.59
C GLY A 124 1.27 14.99 5.72
N SER A 125 0.31 14.42 6.44
CA SER A 125 0.25 12.98 6.67
C SER A 125 -0.67 12.27 5.70
N SER A 126 -0.31 11.03 5.37
CA SER A 126 -1.21 10.08 4.77
C SER A 126 -2.43 9.82 5.68
N ARG A 127 -3.39 9.06 5.15
CA ARG A 127 -4.32 8.30 6.00
C ARG A 127 -3.55 7.45 7.01
N THR A 128 -4.14 7.23 8.19
CA THR A 128 -3.59 6.28 9.17
C THR A 128 -3.91 4.86 8.70
N GLY A 129 -2.88 4.03 8.62
CA GLY A 129 -3.02 2.59 8.43
C GLY A 129 -2.98 1.84 9.76
N ARG A 130 -3.56 0.65 9.76
CA ARG A 130 -3.48 -0.37 10.79
C ARG A 130 -2.88 -1.63 10.16
N THR A 131 -2.04 -2.33 10.91
CA THR A 131 -1.45 -3.59 10.50
C THR A 131 -1.45 -4.58 11.66
N PHE A 132 -1.11 -5.83 11.39
CA PHE A 132 -0.98 -6.89 12.38
C PHE A 132 0.26 -7.74 12.08
N THR A 133 1.16 -7.91 13.04
CA THR A 133 2.29 -8.84 12.92
C THR A 133 1.82 -10.28 13.03
N ALA A 134 2.48 -11.21 12.34
CA ALA A 134 2.12 -12.61 12.45
C ALA A 134 2.27 -13.09 13.92
N PRO A 135 1.47 -14.07 14.37
CA PRO A 135 1.74 -14.74 15.65
C PRO A 135 3.14 -15.38 15.65
N ALA A 136 3.67 -15.67 16.85
CA ALA A 136 4.90 -16.46 16.94
C ALA A 136 4.66 -17.87 16.37
N GLU A 137 5.69 -18.53 15.85
CA GLU A 137 5.56 -19.89 15.29
C GLU A 137 5.06 -20.92 16.32
N THR A 138 5.30 -20.67 17.60
CA THR A 138 4.84 -21.50 18.72
C THR A 138 3.41 -21.19 19.17
N ASP A 139 2.78 -20.17 18.60
CA ASP A 139 1.42 -19.76 18.95
C ASP A 139 0.40 -20.65 18.22
N ALA A 140 -0.54 -21.23 18.98
CA ALA A 140 -1.61 -22.08 18.46
C ALA A 140 -2.86 -21.27 18.07
N ALA A 141 -2.82 -19.94 18.13
CA ALA A 141 -3.92 -19.07 17.75
C ALA A 141 -4.36 -19.36 16.30
N PRO A 142 -5.66 -19.47 16.03
CA PRO A 142 -6.13 -19.82 14.72
C PRO A 142 -5.97 -18.65 13.74
N ALA A 143 -5.65 -18.96 12.49
CA ALA A 143 -5.59 -17.95 11.43
C ALA A 143 -6.98 -17.34 11.18
N ARG A 144 -7.02 -16.02 10.98
CA ARG A 144 -8.24 -15.26 10.66
C ARG A 144 -7.92 -14.36 9.49
N PHE A 145 -8.44 -14.71 8.32
CA PHE A 145 -8.17 -13.98 7.10
C PHE A 145 -9.36 -14.06 6.15
N ALA A 146 -9.38 -13.13 5.20
CA ALA A 146 -10.20 -13.22 4.01
C ALA A 146 -9.28 -13.43 2.80
N PHE A 147 -9.81 -14.04 1.74
CA PHE A 147 -9.15 -14.02 0.44
C PHE A 147 -10.00 -13.26 -0.57
N VAL A 148 -9.32 -12.63 -1.54
CA VAL A 148 -9.92 -11.82 -2.60
C VAL A 148 -9.15 -12.05 -3.91
N SER A 149 -9.82 -11.84 -5.04
CA SER A 149 -9.22 -11.91 -6.38
C SER A 149 -10.12 -11.16 -7.37
N CYS A 150 -9.63 -10.98 -8.61
CA CYS A 150 -10.45 -10.59 -9.76
C CYS A 150 -11.23 -9.27 -9.55
N GLN A 151 -10.51 -8.18 -9.33
CA GLN A 151 -11.08 -6.89 -8.93
C GLN A 151 -11.13 -5.87 -10.08
N ASN A 152 -11.72 -6.24 -11.22
CA ASN A 152 -11.73 -5.38 -12.41
C ASN A 152 -12.49 -4.06 -12.16
N VAL A 153 -11.76 -2.95 -12.02
CA VAL A 153 -12.33 -1.62 -11.77
C VAL A 153 -13.05 -1.00 -12.98
N ASN A 154 -12.80 -1.49 -14.20
CA ASN A 154 -13.64 -1.10 -15.36
C ASN A 154 -15.07 -1.65 -15.22
N LEU A 155 -15.28 -2.74 -14.46
CA LEU A 155 -16.56 -3.45 -14.38
C LEU A 155 -17.26 -3.32 -13.05
N GLY A 156 -16.77 -2.47 -12.15
CA GLY A 156 -17.43 -2.27 -10.87
C GLY A 156 -16.71 -1.34 -9.91
N TYR A 157 -17.39 -1.07 -8.81
CA TYR A 157 -16.81 -0.45 -7.64
C TYR A 157 -16.30 -1.54 -6.70
N ALA A 158 -15.28 -1.23 -5.91
CA ALA A 158 -14.73 -2.11 -4.90
C ALA A 158 -15.61 -2.22 -3.62
N THR A 159 -16.93 -2.12 -3.75
CA THR A 159 -17.88 -2.23 -2.64
C THR A 159 -17.78 -3.52 -1.82
N PRO A 160 -17.33 -4.68 -2.35
CA PRO A 160 -17.04 -5.84 -1.52
C PRO A 160 -16.01 -5.56 -0.42
N TYR A 161 -14.97 -4.75 -0.68
CA TYR A 161 -14.00 -4.35 0.35
C TYR A 161 -14.66 -3.52 1.44
N ARG A 162 -15.50 -2.54 1.07
CA ARG A 162 -16.29 -1.75 2.04
C ARG A 162 -17.17 -2.63 2.91
N ARG A 163 -17.84 -3.63 2.32
CA ARG A 163 -18.66 -4.59 3.06
C ARG A 163 -17.80 -5.42 4.02
N MET A 164 -16.65 -5.91 3.56
CA MET A 164 -15.70 -6.67 4.38
C MET A 164 -15.22 -5.85 5.59
N ILE A 165 -14.94 -4.56 5.40
CA ILE A 165 -14.53 -3.64 6.48
C ILE A 165 -15.65 -3.50 7.50
N ALA A 166 -16.89 -3.24 7.05
CA ALA A 166 -18.03 -3.07 7.93
C ALA A 166 -18.34 -4.34 8.74
N GLU A 167 -18.27 -5.50 8.11
CA GLU A 167 -18.49 -6.78 8.78
C GLU A 167 -17.37 -7.11 9.78
N ASP A 168 -16.11 -6.84 9.44
CA ASP A 168 -14.98 -7.05 10.35
C ASP A 168 -15.05 -6.12 11.58
N ALA A 169 -15.41 -4.85 11.37
CA ALA A 169 -15.57 -3.90 12.47
C ALA A 169 -16.65 -4.34 13.48
N ALA A 170 -17.71 -5.00 13.01
CA ALA A 170 -18.79 -5.52 13.83
C ALA A 170 -18.43 -6.82 14.59
N ARG A 171 -17.32 -7.49 14.24
CA ARG A 171 -16.87 -8.70 14.94
C ARG A 171 -16.20 -8.36 16.28
N PRO A 172 -16.30 -9.26 17.28
CA PRO A 172 -15.44 -9.22 18.45
C PRO A 172 -13.96 -9.15 18.05
N GLU A 173 -13.14 -8.42 18.81
CA GLU A 173 -11.72 -8.21 18.45
C GLU A 173 -10.98 -9.52 18.21
N ALA A 174 -11.27 -10.57 18.98
CA ALA A 174 -10.67 -11.89 18.84
C ALA A 174 -11.00 -12.59 17.50
N GLU A 175 -12.09 -12.21 16.84
CA GLU A 175 -12.59 -12.81 15.59
C GLU A 175 -12.29 -11.95 14.35
N ARG A 176 -11.72 -10.75 14.56
CA ARG A 176 -11.37 -9.86 13.46
C ARG A 176 -10.29 -10.47 12.56
N LEU A 177 -10.38 -10.12 11.28
CA LEU A 177 -9.40 -10.48 10.26
C LEU A 177 -8.03 -9.89 10.63
N ARG A 178 -6.99 -10.71 10.48
CA ARG A 178 -5.58 -10.36 10.74
C ARG A 178 -4.81 -10.02 9.48
N PHE A 179 -5.20 -10.58 8.35
CA PHE A 179 -4.63 -10.29 7.03
C PHE A 179 -5.63 -10.58 5.92
N VAL A 180 -5.30 -10.11 4.72
CA VAL A 180 -6.02 -10.42 3.47
C VAL A 180 -5.07 -11.10 2.51
N LEU A 181 -5.50 -12.21 1.91
CA LEU A 181 -4.78 -12.91 0.85
C LEU A 181 -5.36 -12.50 -0.50
N HIS A 182 -4.57 -11.83 -1.34
CA HIS A 182 -4.97 -11.50 -2.70
C HIS A 182 -4.42 -12.56 -3.66
N LEU A 183 -5.30 -13.31 -4.33
CA LEU A 183 -4.95 -14.55 -5.06
C LEU A 183 -4.64 -14.39 -6.55
N GLY A 184 -4.67 -13.18 -7.08
CA GLY A 184 -4.38 -12.89 -8.48
C GLY A 184 -5.36 -11.90 -9.07
N ASP A 185 -5.06 -11.44 -10.29
CA ASP A 185 -5.86 -10.45 -11.01
C ASP A 185 -6.12 -9.18 -10.17
N PHE A 186 -5.06 -8.70 -9.49
CA PHE A 186 -5.12 -7.41 -8.79
C PHE A 186 -5.40 -6.28 -9.77
N ILE A 187 -4.84 -6.38 -10.97
CA ILE A 187 -5.16 -5.58 -12.14
C ILE A 187 -5.59 -6.49 -13.29
N TYR A 188 -6.31 -5.92 -14.25
CA TYR A 188 -6.48 -6.50 -15.59
C TYR A 188 -5.74 -5.62 -16.59
N GLU A 189 -5.05 -6.25 -17.53
CA GLU A 189 -4.36 -5.60 -18.66
C GLU A 189 -5.33 -5.25 -19.80
N MET A 190 -6.52 -5.85 -19.83
CA MET A 190 -7.59 -5.51 -20.76
C MET A 190 -8.34 -4.28 -20.26
N ILE A 191 -8.18 -3.16 -20.96
CA ILE A 191 -8.80 -1.89 -20.60
C ILE A 191 -9.89 -1.51 -21.60
N TRP A 192 -11.11 -1.29 -21.11
CA TRP A 192 -12.24 -0.83 -21.93
C TRP A 192 -12.50 0.66 -21.71
N SER A 193 -12.71 1.39 -22.80
CA SER A 193 -13.25 2.75 -22.72
C SER A 193 -14.78 2.72 -22.84
N PRO A 194 -15.52 3.49 -22.01
CA PRO A 194 -16.97 3.66 -22.17
C PRO A 194 -17.38 4.21 -23.54
N LYS A 195 -16.47 4.86 -24.27
CA LYS A 195 -16.70 5.34 -25.64
C LYS A 195 -16.77 4.22 -26.66
N ASP A 196 -15.89 3.23 -26.52
CA ASP A 196 -15.79 2.08 -27.42
C ASP A 196 -16.74 0.95 -27.01
N GLN A 197 -16.91 0.78 -25.69
CA GLN A 197 -17.75 -0.25 -25.09
C GLN A 197 -18.43 0.32 -23.84
N PRO A 198 -19.65 0.89 -23.95
CA PRO A 198 -20.33 1.54 -22.82
C PRO A 198 -20.78 0.54 -21.74
N THR A 199 -21.05 -0.71 -22.14
CA THR A 199 -21.44 -1.79 -21.24
C THR A 199 -20.68 -3.08 -21.52
N LEU A 200 -20.38 -3.83 -20.47
CA LEU A 200 -19.83 -5.19 -20.54
C LEU A 200 -20.44 -6.03 -19.41
N GLN A 201 -20.91 -7.24 -19.73
CA GLN A 201 -21.55 -8.15 -18.78
C GLN A 201 -22.70 -7.51 -17.97
N GLY A 202 -23.50 -6.66 -18.62
CA GLY A 202 -24.63 -5.97 -17.99
C GLY A 202 -24.23 -4.82 -17.04
N ARG A 203 -22.97 -4.40 -17.03
CA ARG A 203 -22.47 -3.32 -16.17
C ARG A 203 -21.97 -2.16 -17.03
N THR A 204 -22.13 -0.94 -16.51
CA THR A 204 -21.52 0.26 -17.10
C THR A 204 -20.02 0.17 -16.98
N VAL A 205 -19.31 0.30 -18.10
CA VAL A 205 -17.85 0.36 -18.10
C VAL A 205 -17.42 1.67 -17.45
N ARG A 206 -16.50 1.59 -16.49
CA ARG A 206 -15.88 2.75 -15.85
C ARG A 206 -14.61 3.14 -16.57
N GLU A 207 -14.40 4.42 -16.73
CA GLU A 207 -13.19 4.98 -17.34
C GLU A 207 -12.00 4.83 -16.36
N ILE A 208 -10.87 4.34 -16.88
CA ILE A 208 -9.57 4.43 -16.19
C ILE A 208 -8.60 5.37 -16.90
N GLY A 209 -9.03 5.97 -18.02
CA GLY A 209 -8.24 6.89 -18.82
C GLY A 209 -7.41 6.18 -19.89
N PRO A 210 -6.98 6.93 -20.92
CA PRO A 210 -6.14 6.38 -21.98
C PRO A 210 -4.78 5.97 -21.41
N LEU A 211 -4.27 4.82 -21.86
CA LEU A 211 -2.90 4.42 -21.56
C LEU A 211 -1.91 5.40 -22.22
N PRO A 212 -0.78 5.73 -21.56
CA PRO A 212 0.25 6.62 -22.12
C PRO A 212 0.74 6.22 -23.52
N THR A 213 0.97 4.92 -23.74
CA THR A 213 1.46 4.37 -25.03
C THR A 213 0.56 3.27 -25.59
N GLY A 214 -0.15 2.54 -24.71
CA GLY A 214 -0.95 1.32 -24.96
C GLY A 214 -1.32 0.93 -26.39
N ALA A 215 -1.27 -0.38 -26.68
CA ALA A 215 -1.71 -0.93 -27.95
C ALA A 215 -3.23 -1.15 -27.98
N ARG A 216 -3.82 -1.16 -29.17
CA ARG A 216 -5.25 -1.41 -29.37
C ARG A 216 -5.49 -2.78 -29.98
N VAL A 217 -6.38 -3.56 -29.36
CA VAL A 217 -6.85 -4.86 -29.84
C VAL A 217 -8.38 -4.83 -29.88
N GLY A 218 -8.93 -4.55 -31.06
CA GLY A 218 -10.36 -4.33 -31.23
C GLY A 218 -10.86 -3.12 -30.42
N ALA A 219 -11.77 -3.37 -29.47
CA ALA A 219 -12.32 -2.37 -28.56
C ALA A 219 -11.52 -2.19 -27.26
N ILE A 220 -10.41 -2.92 -27.09
CA ILE A 220 -9.62 -2.98 -25.86
C ILE A 220 -8.30 -2.23 -26.06
N GLN A 221 -7.86 -1.50 -25.04
CA GLN A 221 -6.47 -1.03 -24.91
C GLN A 221 -5.69 -1.97 -23.99
N VAL A 222 -4.43 -2.25 -24.31
CA VAL A 222 -3.54 -3.10 -23.51
C VAL A 222 -2.23 -2.38 -23.19
N PRO A 223 -1.72 -2.48 -21.95
CA PRO A 223 -0.45 -1.89 -21.55
C PRO A 223 0.71 -2.60 -22.26
N THR A 224 1.66 -1.82 -22.75
CA THR A 224 2.85 -2.35 -23.46
C THR A 224 4.16 -1.88 -22.85
N THR A 225 4.09 -0.93 -21.93
CA THR A 225 5.25 -0.32 -21.27
C THR A 225 5.08 -0.32 -19.75
N VAL A 226 6.18 -0.15 -19.03
CA VAL A 226 6.16 0.03 -17.56
C VAL A 226 5.29 1.24 -17.16
N ALA A 227 5.29 2.31 -17.97
CA ALA A 227 4.45 3.48 -17.74
C ALA A 227 2.95 3.14 -17.87
N ASP A 228 2.57 2.31 -18.85
CA ASP A 228 1.19 1.85 -18.99
C ASP A 228 0.77 0.98 -17.80
N TYR A 229 1.60 0.03 -17.37
CA TYR A 229 1.29 -0.80 -16.20
C TYR A 229 1.17 0.03 -14.91
N ARG A 230 2.02 1.05 -14.73
CA ARG A 230 1.90 2.00 -13.61
C ARG A 230 0.58 2.76 -13.65
N HIS A 231 0.16 3.22 -14.84
CA HIS A 231 -1.12 3.89 -15.02
C HIS A 231 -2.28 2.98 -14.59
N VAL A 232 -2.28 1.71 -15.03
CA VAL A 232 -3.30 0.73 -14.64
C VAL A 232 -3.30 0.51 -13.13
N TYR A 233 -2.15 0.26 -12.51
CA TYR A 233 -2.05 0.12 -11.05
C TYR A 233 -2.55 1.36 -10.30
N GLN A 234 -2.17 2.56 -10.76
CA GLN A 234 -2.63 3.82 -10.15
C GLN A 234 -4.14 3.96 -10.21
N ALA A 235 -4.78 3.58 -11.32
CA ALA A 235 -6.23 3.62 -11.47
C ALA A 235 -6.94 2.64 -10.53
N TYR A 236 -6.44 1.40 -10.40
CA TYR A 236 -6.99 0.42 -9.46
C TYR A 236 -6.80 0.88 -8.01
N LEU A 237 -5.60 1.36 -7.67
CA LEU A 237 -5.29 1.83 -6.32
C LEU A 237 -5.90 3.20 -5.98
N ALA A 238 -6.50 3.91 -6.95
CA ALA A 238 -7.24 5.14 -6.70
C ALA A 238 -8.64 4.88 -6.12
N ASP A 239 -9.16 3.64 -6.20
CA ASP A 239 -10.47 3.32 -5.65
C ASP A 239 -10.44 3.43 -4.11
N PRO A 240 -11.30 4.26 -3.50
CA PRO A 240 -11.27 4.52 -2.06
C PRO A 240 -11.52 3.27 -1.22
N ASP A 241 -12.37 2.34 -1.68
CA ASP A 241 -12.66 1.11 -0.93
C ASP A 241 -11.43 0.18 -0.90
N ILE A 242 -10.63 0.16 -1.97
CA ILE A 242 -9.34 -0.55 -2.01
C ILE A 242 -8.33 0.13 -1.09
N GLN A 243 -8.26 1.47 -1.10
CA GLN A 243 -7.34 2.19 -0.22
C GLN A 243 -7.69 2.00 1.27
N ASP A 244 -8.97 1.97 1.61
CA ASP A 244 -9.42 1.72 2.99
C ASP A 244 -9.07 0.29 3.43
N ALA A 245 -9.29 -0.71 2.58
CA ALA A 245 -8.94 -2.10 2.90
C ALA A 245 -7.43 -2.29 3.07
N ARG A 246 -6.62 -1.75 2.16
CA ARG A 246 -5.15 -1.82 2.23
C ARG A 246 -4.57 -1.03 3.41
N ALA A 247 -5.25 0.04 3.81
CA ALA A 247 -4.88 0.76 5.03
C ALA A 247 -5.22 -0.04 6.29
N LEU A 248 -6.26 -0.88 6.27
CA LEU A 248 -6.77 -1.56 7.47
C LEU A 248 -6.09 -2.90 7.80
N TRP A 249 -5.77 -3.70 6.79
CA TRP A 249 -5.19 -5.03 6.96
C TRP A 249 -3.86 -5.16 6.19
N PRO A 250 -2.91 -5.95 6.69
CA PRO A 250 -1.78 -6.37 5.87
C PRO A 250 -2.24 -7.30 4.75
N PHE A 251 -1.78 -7.03 3.53
CA PHE A 251 -2.05 -7.87 2.37
C PHE A 251 -0.88 -8.82 2.11
N ILE A 252 -1.20 -10.06 1.80
CA ILE A 252 -0.29 -11.04 1.21
C ILE A 252 -0.76 -11.22 -0.22
N CYS A 253 0.03 -10.78 -1.19
CA CYS A 253 -0.35 -10.80 -2.60
C CYS A 253 0.38 -11.91 -3.35
N VAL A 254 -0.38 -12.64 -4.16
CA VAL A 254 0.12 -13.62 -5.14
C VAL A 254 -0.43 -13.22 -6.51
N TRP A 255 0.36 -13.44 -7.56
CA TRP A 255 -0.03 -13.18 -8.95
C TRP A 255 0.33 -14.36 -9.84
#